data_AF-A0A0B0VU88-F1
#
_entry.id   AF-A0A0B0VU88-F1
#
_cell.length_a   1.000
_cell.length_b   1.000
_cell.length_c   1.000
_cell.angle_alpha   90.00
_cell.angle_beta   90.00
_cell.angle_gamma   90.00
#
_symmetry.space_group_name_H-M   'P 1'
#
loop_
_entity.id
_entity.type
_entity.pdbx_description
1 polymer ?
#
loop_
_entity_poly.entity_id
_entity_poly.type
_entity_poly.pdbx_seq_one_letter_code
_entity_poly.pdbx_strand_id
1 'polypeptide(L)'
;MKLFHGTYEKVAPIIKIGEFAMSGNNVFDGLFASPERDIAASHGNTVFIYHVDDDKIAKSRDLDAHFQEVYAFLHNELDTADVEEIADHVMWDNNSDIEDFADILSPRLGSDIRGAYSW
;
A
#
# COMPACT_ATOMS: atom_id res chain seq x y z
N MET A 1 -4.71 17.80 4.97
CA MET A 1 -3.28 17.76 4.65
C MET A 1 -2.99 18.05 3.17
N LYS A 2 -1.92 18.80 2.88
CA LYS A 2 -1.41 19.03 1.52
C LYS A 2 -0.30 18.02 1.21
N LEU A 3 -0.43 17.29 0.10
CA LEU A 3 0.51 16.26 -0.35
C LEU A 3 0.95 16.52 -1.79
N PHE A 4 2.14 16.03 -2.15
CA PHE A 4 2.77 16.19 -3.45
C PHE A 4 3.04 14.83 -4.08
N HIS A 5 2.65 14.66 -5.34
CA HIS A 5 2.93 13.45 -6.13
C HIS A 5 3.79 13.82 -7.34
N GLY A 6 4.97 13.22 -7.44
CA GLY A 6 5.85 13.36 -8.60
C GLY A 6 5.60 12.26 -9.62
N THR A 7 5.55 12.63 -10.89
CA THR A 7 5.32 11.70 -12.01
C THR A 7 5.92 12.24 -13.31
N TYR A 8 6.14 11.35 -14.28
CA TYR A 8 6.47 11.71 -15.66
C TYR A 8 5.24 12.09 -16.49
N GLU A 9 4.04 11.85 -15.96
CA GLU A 9 2.79 12.25 -16.61
C GLU A 9 2.66 13.77 -16.70
N LYS A 10 2.03 14.24 -17.79
CA LYS A 10 1.78 15.67 -18.02
C LYS A 10 0.45 16.15 -17.46
N VAL A 11 -0.43 15.21 -17.11
CA VAL A 11 -1.77 15.46 -16.55
C VAL A 11 -1.85 14.77 -15.20
N ALA A 12 -2.59 15.37 -14.26
CA ALA A 12 -2.78 14.79 -12.94
C ALA A 12 -3.37 13.38 -13.07
N PRO A 13 -2.71 12.34 -12.52
CA PRO A 13 -3.23 10.99 -12.58
C PRO A 13 -4.58 10.88 -11.87
N ILE A 14 -5.53 10.18 -12.49
CA ILE A 14 -6.80 9.86 -11.88
C ILE A 14 -6.61 8.56 -11.08
N ILE A 15 -6.86 8.61 -9.77
CA ILE A 15 -6.89 7.41 -8.93
C ILE A 15 -8.10 6.58 -9.39
N LYS A 16 -7.82 5.43 -9.99
CA LYS A 16 -8.85 4.44 -10.32
C LYS A 16 -9.12 3.62 -9.07
N ILE A 17 -10.29 3.00 -8.99
CA ILE A 17 -10.71 2.14 -7.87
C ILE A 17 -10.96 0.74 -8.43
N GLY A 18 -10.29 -0.25 -7.86
CA GLY A 18 -10.68 -1.64 -7.65
C GLY A 18 -10.89 -2.56 -8.86
N GLU A 19 -10.23 -3.73 -8.79
CA GLU A 19 -10.37 -5.02 -9.53
C GLU A 19 -10.33 -5.00 -11.08
N PHE A 20 -10.90 -4.00 -11.75
CA PHE A 20 -10.90 -3.88 -13.21
C PHE A 20 -9.85 -2.92 -13.77
N ALA A 21 -9.06 -2.29 -12.90
CA ALA A 21 -8.04 -1.30 -13.26
C ALA A 21 -6.64 -1.88 -13.47
N MET A 22 -6.43 -3.18 -13.24
CA MET A 22 -5.12 -3.85 -13.39
C MET A 22 -4.56 -3.85 -14.83
N SER A 23 -5.31 -3.33 -15.81
CA SER A 23 -4.74 -2.98 -17.11
C SER A 23 -4.15 -1.56 -17.10
N GLY A 24 -2.82 -1.44 -17.07
CA GLY A 24 -2.09 -0.17 -17.22
C GLY A 24 -1.35 0.30 -15.96
N ASN A 25 -0.98 1.59 -15.91
CA ASN A 25 -0.22 2.22 -14.82
C ASN A 25 -1.09 2.44 -13.56
N ASN A 26 -1.55 1.38 -12.89
CA ASN A 26 -2.39 1.45 -11.67
C ASN A 26 -2.17 0.27 -10.73
N VAL A 27 -0.91 -0.08 -10.47
CA VAL A 27 -0.52 -1.27 -9.70
C VAL A 27 -1.05 -1.25 -8.26
N PHE A 28 -1.05 -0.07 -7.63
CA PHE A 28 -1.43 0.11 -6.21
C PHE A 28 -2.85 0.63 -6.01
N ASP A 29 -3.60 0.81 -7.09
CA ASP A 29 -4.93 1.43 -7.05
C ASP A 29 -4.93 2.81 -6.34
N GLY A 30 -3.83 3.54 -6.51
CA GLY A 30 -3.50 4.71 -5.72
C GLY A 30 -2.25 5.44 -6.20
N LEU A 31 -1.90 6.53 -5.53
CA LEU A 31 -0.71 7.32 -5.80
C LEU A 31 0.11 7.47 -4.52
N PHE A 32 1.42 7.28 -4.63
CA PHE A 32 2.33 7.66 -3.57
C PHE A 32 2.55 9.17 -3.57
N ALA A 33 2.43 9.79 -2.41
CA ALA A 33 2.61 11.21 -2.24
C ALA A 33 3.44 11.52 -0.99
N SER A 34 4.16 12.64 -1.03
CA SER A 34 5.00 13.13 0.06
C SER A 34 4.47 14.48 0.58
N PRO A 35 4.59 14.78 1.88
CA PRO A 35 4.39 16.14 2.39
C PRO A 35 5.47 17.12 1.89
N GLU A 36 6.60 16.61 1.41
CA GLU A 36 7.73 17.39 0.92
C GLU A 36 7.80 17.39 -0.61
N ARG A 37 7.80 18.58 -1.20
CA ARG A 37 7.71 18.75 -2.65
C ARG A 37 8.95 18.24 -3.39
N ASP A 38 10.12 18.47 -2.82
CA ASP A 38 11.42 18.05 -3.36
C ASP A 38 11.58 16.52 -3.34
N ILE A 39 11.15 15.86 -2.27
CA ILE A 39 11.06 14.39 -2.22
C ILE A 39 10.14 13.89 -3.33
N ALA A 40 8.93 14.45 -3.46
CA ALA A 40 8.02 14.07 -4.55
C ALA A 40 8.64 14.31 -5.93
N ALA A 41 9.33 15.44 -6.14
CA ALA A 41 9.99 15.78 -7.41
C ALA A 41 11.10 14.80 -7.81
N SER A 42 11.64 14.00 -6.89
CA SER A 42 12.61 12.95 -7.24
C SER A 42 12.00 11.79 -8.05
N HIS A 43 10.67 11.64 -8.03
CA HIS A 43 9.93 10.57 -8.72
C HIS A 43 9.39 10.99 -10.10
N GLY A 44 9.66 12.21 -10.59
CA GLY A 44 9.26 12.63 -11.92
C GLY A 44 9.42 14.12 -12.21
N ASN A 45 9.24 14.48 -13.48
CA ASN A 45 9.45 15.86 -13.95
C ASN A 45 8.27 16.81 -13.66
N THR A 46 7.09 16.25 -13.36
CA THR A 46 5.88 17.00 -13.02
C THR A 46 5.50 16.70 -11.57
N VAL A 47 5.09 17.72 -10.82
CA VAL A 47 4.59 17.56 -9.44
C VAL A 47 3.16 18.07 -9.35
N PHE A 48 2.25 17.19 -8.94
CA PHE A 48 0.85 17.51 -8.66
C PHE A 48 0.63 17.67 -7.16
N ILE A 49 -0.34 18.52 -6.80
CA ILE A 49 -0.71 18.81 -5.42
C ILE A 49 -2.08 18.19 -5.16
N TYR A 50 -2.17 17.40 -4.10
CA TYR A 50 -3.43 16.83 -3.62
C TYR A 50 -3.75 17.39 -2.24
N HIS A 51 -5.04 17.65 -2.02
CA HIS A 51 -5.56 17.97 -0.69
C HIS A 51 -6.37 16.78 -0.21
N VAL A 52 -6.01 16.26 0.96
CA VAL A 52 -6.71 15.15 1.63
C VAL A 52 -7.20 15.68 2.95
N ASP A 53 -8.49 15.55 3.26
CA ASP A 53 -9.02 16.01 4.55
C ASP A 53 -8.42 15.19 5.69
N ASP A 54 -8.09 15.84 6.81
CA ASP A 54 -7.34 15.18 7.90
C ASP A 54 -8.12 14.02 8.55
N ASP A 55 -9.45 14.05 8.49
CA ASP A 55 -10.34 12.97 8.96
C ASP A 55 -10.40 11.77 7.99
N LYS A 56 -9.82 11.91 6.79
CA LYS A 56 -9.71 10.86 5.77
C LYS A 56 -8.33 10.23 5.72
N ILE A 57 -7.39 10.68 6.54
CA ILE A 57 -6.03 10.13 6.60
C ILE A 57 -6.00 9.02 7.65
N ALA A 58 -5.88 7.79 7.18
CA ALA A 58 -5.53 6.65 8.03
C ALA A 58 -4.08 6.79 8.50
N LYS A 59 -3.85 6.60 9.79
CA LYS A 59 -2.53 6.57 10.43
C LYS A 59 -2.18 5.13 10.78
N SER A 60 -0.89 4.80 10.85
CA SER A 60 -0.43 3.46 11.23
C SER A 60 -1.03 2.99 12.56
N ARG A 61 -1.21 3.94 13.49
CA ARG A 61 -1.77 3.67 14.82
C ARG A 61 -3.28 3.52 14.88
N ASP A 62 -3.99 3.79 13.78
CA ASP A 62 -5.44 3.62 13.75
C ASP A 62 -5.83 2.14 13.84
N LEU A 63 -4.88 1.22 13.61
CA LEU A 63 -5.08 -0.21 13.78
C LEU A 63 -4.74 -0.73 15.19
N ASP A 64 -4.03 0.04 16.04
CA ASP A 64 -3.51 -0.38 17.36
C ASP A 64 -4.54 -1.08 18.26
N ALA A 65 -5.82 -0.69 18.17
CA ALA A 65 -6.91 -1.21 19.00
C ALA A 65 -7.85 -2.20 18.28
N HIS A 66 -7.56 -2.54 17.03
CA HIS A 66 -8.51 -3.22 16.12
C HIS A 66 -8.07 -4.63 15.71
N PHE A 67 -7.24 -5.31 16.50
CA PHE A 67 -6.71 -6.66 16.18
C PHE A 67 -7.79 -7.65 15.78
N GLN A 68 -8.89 -7.71 16.51
CA GLN A 68 -9.96 -8.66 16.21
C GLN A 68 -10.64 -8.37 14.87
N GLU A 69 -10.73 -7.11 14.47
CA GLU A 69 -11.30 -6.71 13.18
C GLU A 69 -10.32 -7.01 12.04
N VAL A 70 -9.03 -6.70 12.22
CA VAL A 70 -7.98 -7.01 11.26
C VAL A 70 -7.86 -8.52 11.05
N TYR A 71 -7.79 -9.29 12.13
CA TYR A 71 -7.78 -10.75 12.08
C TYR A 71 -9.00 -11.31 11.36
N ALA A 72 -10.21 -10.86 11.71
CA ALA A 72 -11.44 -11.35 11.09
C ALA A 72 -11.49 -11.04 9.59
N PHE A 73 -11.01 -9.86 9.18
CA PHE A 73 -10.89 -9.51 7.77
C PHE A 73 -9.90 -10.43 7.05
N LEU A 74 -8.67 -10.52 7.56
CA LEU A 74 -7.62 -11.35 6.95
C LEU A 74 -7.99 -12.83 6.94
N HIS A 75 -8.66 -13.35 7.97
CA HIS A 75 -9.12 -14.73 8.01
C HIS A 75 -10.14 -15.05 6.92
N ASN A 76 -10.95 -14.07 6.50
CA ASN A 76 -11.93 -14.26 5.43
C ASN A 76 -11.31 -14.13 4.03
N GLU A 77 -10.25 -13.34 3.90
CA GLU A 77 -9.59 -13.06 2.62
C GLU A 77 -8.42 -14.02 2.31
N LEU A 78 -7.73 -14.50 3.34
CA LEU A 78 -6.53 -15.33 3.21
C LEU A 78 -6.84 -16.80 3.44
N ASP A 79 -6.52 -17.65 2.47
CA ASP A 79 -6.52 -19.10 2.64
C ASP A 79 -5.21 -19.57 3.31
N THR A 80 -5.08 -19.29 4.62
CA THR A 80 -3.85 -19.58 5.37
C THR A 80 -4.09 -19.87 6.84
N ALA A 81 -3.20 -20.67 7.44
CA ALA A 81 -3.21 -20.90 8.89
C ALA A 81 -2.52 -19.77 9.67
N ASP A 82 -1.70 -18.95 9.00
CA ASP A 82 -0.79 -17.98 9.63
C ASP A 82 -1.45 -16.60 9.84
N VAL A 83 -2.78 -16.53 9.82
CA VAL A 83 -3.54 -15.26 9.86
C VAL A 83 -3.28 -14.46 11.13
N GLU A 84 -3.13 -15.15 12.26
CA GLU A 84 -2.91 -14.49 13.57
C GLU A 84 -1.57 -13.76 13.59
N GLU A 85 -0.52 -14.39 13.07
CA GLU A 85 0.81 -13.81 12.94
C GLU A 85 0.79 -12.62 11.98
N ILE A 86 0.20 -12.79 10.78
CA ILE A 86 0.08 -11.70 9.80
C ILE A 86 -0.69 -10.51 10.40
N ALA A 87 -1.78 -10.74 11.14
CA ALA A 87 -2.55 -9.68 11.78
C ALA A 87 -1.74 -8.92 12.84
N ASP A 88 -0.92 -9.61 13.64
CA ASP A 88 -0.05 -8.98 14.64
C ASP A 88 1.00 -8.08 13.96
N HIS A 89 1.61 -8.55 12.88
CA HIS A 89 2.63 -7.79 12.15
C HIS A 89 2.04 -6.60 11.39
N VAL A 90 0.87 -6.74 10.75
CA VAL A 90 0.15 -5.63 10.11
C VAL A 90 -0.16 -4.51 11.11
N MET A 91 -0.46 -4.88 12.36
CA MET A 91 -0.79 -3.90 13.40
C MET A 91 0.41 -3.21 14.00
N TRP A 92 1.46 -3.96 14.28
CA TRP A 92 2.54 -3.44 15.10
C TRP A 92 3.75 -2.95 14.32
N ASP A 93 3.76 -3.07 12.98
CA ASP A 93 4.87 -2.69 12.08
C ASP A 93 6.23 -2.91 12.77
N ASN A 94 6.36 -4.10 13.36
CA ASN A 94 7.11 -4.27 14.59
C ASN A 94 8.58 -4.56 14.27
N ASN A 95 9.26 -3.60 13.64
CA ASN A 95 10.72 -3.54 13.49
C ASN A 95 11.34 -4.87 13.02
N SER A 96 10.57 -5.70 12.32
CA SER A 96 10.93 -7.04 11.89
C SER A 96 11.73 -6.86 10.62
N ASP A 97 12.91 -7.45 10.54
CA ASP A 97 13.70 -7.41 9.32
C ASP A 97 12.79 -7.87 8.17
N ILE A 98 12.63 -7.03 7.16
CA ILE A 98 11.75 -7.25 6.00
C ILE A 98 12.02 -8.60 5.30
N GLU A 99 13.21 -9.15 5.50
CA GLU A 99 13.65 -10.47 5.05
C GLU A 99 12.83 -11.62 5.65
N ASP A 100 12.31 -11.47 6.87
CA ASP A 100 11.52 -12.51 7.56
C ASP A 100 10.12 -12.70 6.92
N PHE A 101 9.66 -11.73 6.12
CA PHE A 101 8.31 -11.72 5.53
C PHE A 101 8.26 -11.84 4.01
N ALA A 102 9.41 -11.79 3.32
CA ALA A 102 9.46 -11.90 1.86
C ALA A 102 8.78 -13.19 1.36
N ASP A 103 8.95 -14.30 2.10
CA ASP A 103 8.37 -15.60 1.75
C ASP A 103 6.88 -15.71 2.11
N ILE A 104 6.39 -14.95 3.10
CA ILE A 104 5.01 -15.01 3.62
C ILE A 104 4.08 -14.07 2.83
N LEU A 105 4.57 -12.88 2.49
CA LEU A 105 3.86 -11.88 1.69
C LEU A 105 4.05 -12.10 0.18
N SER A 106 4.84 -13.10 -0.22
CA SER A 106 4.90 -13.55 -1.60
C SER A 106 3.50 -13.99 -2.07
N PRO A 107 2.99 -13.44 -3.18
CA PRO A 107 1.63 -13.76 -3.63
C PRO A 107 1.50 -15.26 -3.93
N ARG A 108 0.56 -15.94 -3.26
CA ARG A 108 0.25 -17.39 -3.43
C ARG A 108 -0.38 -17.77 -4.78
N LEU A 109 -0.38 -16.88 -5.76
CA LEU A 109 -0.73 -17.24 -7.13
C LEU A 109 0.50 -17.94 -7.74
N GLY A 110 0.33 -19.18 -8.20
CA GLY A 110 1.36 -20.02 -8.84
C GLY A 110 1.90 -19.47 -10.17
N SER A 111 2.26 -18.19 -10.21
CA SER A 111 3.03 -17.50 -11.25
C SER A 111 4.48 -17.26 -10.81
N ASP A 112 4.98 -18.14 -9.94
CA ASP A 112 6.31 -18.10 -9.31
C ASP A 112 7.47 -18.39 -10.29
N ILE A 113 7.36 -17.87 -11.52
CA ILE A 113 8.42 -17.80 -12.50
C ILE A 113 8.38 -16.37 -13.08
N ARG A 114 9.10 -15.45 -12.39
CA ARG A 114 9.55 -14.10 -12.82
C ARG A 114 8.78 -12.86 -12.34
N GLY A 115 8.12 -12.86 -11.20
CA GLY A 115 7.50 -11.61 -10.76
C GLY A 115 6.83 -11.60 -9.41
N ALA A 116 7.49 -12.08 -8.36
CA ALA A 116 7.19 -11.61 -7.00
C ALA A 116 7.70 -10.16 -6.92
N TYR A 117 6.95 -9.24 -7.51
CA TYR A 117 7.27 -7.85 -7.45
C TYR A 117 6.62 -7.29 -6.19
N SER A 118 7.46 -6.80 -5.30
CA SER A 118 7.13 -6.09 -4.05
C SER A 118 6.50 -4.72 -4.34
N TRP A 119 5.36 -4.73 -5.03
CA TRP A 119 4.43 -3.62 -5.07
C TRP A 119 3.26 -3.94 -4.13
#